data_AF-A0A5B3FT13-F1
#
_entry.id   AF-A0A5B3FT13-F1
#
_cell.length_a   1.000
_cell.length_b   1.000
_cell.length_c   1.000
_cell.angle_alpha   90.00
_cell.angle_beta   90.00
_cell.angle_gamma   90.00
#
_symmetry.space_group_name_H-M   'P 1'
#
loop_
_entity.id
_entity.type
_entity.pdbx_description
1 polymer ?
#
loop_
_entity_poly.entity_id
_entity_poly.type
_entity_poly.pdbx_seq_one_letter_code
_entity_poly.pdbx_strand_id
1 'polypeptide(L)'
;MKRLLLFTLTLCFCINIQAKESTVVYKLNGYKTLSITGNFEKGLLTEGPVQFDYKTAAHTVKLEGKYSPQNQTFQGRINGTYDCYGTIYTTNDKPISKKTAASEWMIKLHLGGTINGAKTEFDDFFIGMTPQQVGNNKSHVWRQLSSFMQQFEEVKTHNATIYFSNGNKYIGPVHYDDFHWKIGKYGCQEYLSIGSYNISKESFNIKYLWNNGDSFEGAALRFRNREDGIIPISGKMTYNNGVKDQTWELSSKHYKYFTFNKNPSQLKEELITIEVKQRAKEKAWQQEQEERWQRIKARADSLKLADEKQKHQTEEQKKQAFIRKYGQRYGSLIYHGKLELGMTQQMCQEVIDIKSYDIGKSMRSGHRVETWTFNKDKQDMQVAAAMTQLSGEEAMALALLMGFADSVGASTPKYSVLVFTDGKLTSLY
;
A
#
# COMPACT_ATOMS: atom_id res chain seq x y z
N MET A 1 -15.75 -37.34 89.94
CA MET A 1 -15.90 -38.00 88.62
C MET A 1 -17.21 -37.68 87.86
N LYS A 2 -17.89 -36.54 88.11
CA LYS A 2 -19.09 -36.12 87.32
C LYS A 2 -18.86 -34.89 86.42
N ARG A 3 -17.75 -34.15 86.59
CA ARG A 3 -17.38 -33.01 85.74
C ARG A 3 -16.50 -33.37 84.54
N LEU A 4 -15.82 -34.53 84.57
CA LEU A 4 -14.98 -34.99 83.46
C LEU A 4 -15.80 -35.59 82.30
N LEU A 5 -16.98 -36.17 82.61
CA LEU A 5 -17.89 -36.77 81.62
C LEU A 5 -18.71 -35.73 80.85
N LEU A 6 -18.88 -34.53 81.40
CA LEU A 6 -19.59 -33.45 80.73
C LEU A 6 -18.71 -32.76 79.67
N PHE A 7 -17.39 -32.74 79.87
CA PHE A 7 -16.42 -32.16 78.95
C PHE A 7 -16.09 -33.09 77.77
N THR A 8 -16.15 -34.41 77.95
CA THR A 8 -16.04 -35.37 76.85
C THR A 8 -17.32 -35.52 76.03
N LEU A 9 -18.51 -35.25 76.61
CA LEU A 9 -19.76 -35.25 75.84
C LEU A 9 -20.01 -33.97 75.02
N THR A 10 -19.44 -32.83 75.43
CA THR A 10 -19.53 -31.58 74.64
C THR A 10 -18.49 -31.49 73.53
N LEU A 11 -17.39 -32.26 73.60
CA LEU A 11 -16.42 -32.37 72.50
C LEU A 11 -16.88 -33.30 71.36
N CYS A 12 -17.87 -34.18 71.59
CA CYS A 12 -18.42 -35.06 70.55
C CYS A 12 -19.50 -34.40 69.67
N PHE A 13 -19.86 -33.13 69.89
CA PHE A 13 -20.81 -32.38 69.07
C PHE A 13 -20.18 -31.25 68.24
N CYS A 14 -18.84 -31.18 68.16
CA CYS A 14 -18.17 -30.53 67.05
C CYS A 14 -18.13 -31.51 65.87
N ILE A 15 -19.32 -31.87 65.36
CA ILE A 15 -19.41 -32.39 63.99
C ILE A 15 -18.77 -31.28 63.16
N ASN A 16 -17.59 -31.56 62.62
CA ASN A 16 -17.10 -30.86 61.45
C ASN A 16 -18.19 -31.03 60.39
N ILE A 17 -19.12 -30.08 60.32
CA ILE A 17 -20.06 -29.94 59.21
C ILE A 17 -19.21 -29.43 58.07
N GLN A 18 -18.36 -30.32 57.56
CA GLN A 18 -17.57 -30.09 56.38
C GLN A 18 -18.59 -29.92 55.26
N ALA A 19 -18.47 -28.85 54.47
CA ALA A 19 -19.36 -28.60 53.35
C ALA A 19 -19.40 -29.86 52.48
N LYS A 20 -20.58 -30.47 52.39
CA LYS A 20 -20.76 -31.75 51.68
C LYS A 20 -21.33 -31.47 50.31
N GLU A 21 -20.70 -32.02 49.28
CA GLU A 21 -21.26 -32.01 47.94
C GLU A 21 -22.63 -32.70 47.99
N SER A 22 -23.64 -32.02 47.46
CA SER A 22 -24.97 -32.60 47.36
C SER A 22 -25.69 -32.05 46.14
N THR A 23 -26.50 -32.91 45.54
CA THR A 23 -27.40 -32.52 44.45
C THR A 23 -28.79 -32.26 45.00
N VAL A 24 -29.32 -31.08 44.72
CA VAL A 24 -30.70 -30.69 45.04
C VAL A 24 -31.49 -30.61 43.74
N VAL A 25 -32.55 -31.42 43.64
CA VAL A 25 -33.41 -31.47 42.45
C VAL A 25 -34.74 -30.79 42.74
N TYR A 26 -35.06 -29.79 41.93
CA TYR A 26 -36.31 -29.05 41.95
C TYR A 26 -37.19 -29.54 40.78
N LYS A 27 -38.35 -30.14 41.10
CA LYS A 27 -39.37 -30.49 40.10
C LYS A 27 -40.22 -29.25 39.82
N LEU A 28 -40.25 -28.80 38.56
CA LEU A 28 -40.84 -27.51 38.17
C LEU A 28 -42.18 -27.60 37.44
N ASN A 29 -42.62 -28.83 37.09
CA ASN A 29 -43.88 -29.28 36.44
C ASN A 29 -43.63 -30.03 35.10
N GLY A 30 -44.33 -31.16 34.89
CA GLY A 30 -44.15 -32.03 33.72
C GLY A 30 -42.76 -32.67 33.68
N TYR A 31 -42.12 -32.68 32.50
CA TYR A 31 -40.75 -33.19 32.29
C TYR A 31 -39.62 -32.20 32.66
N LYS A 32 -39.95 -31.07 33.30
CA LYS A 32 -38.98 -30.01 33.60
C LYS A 32 -38.30 -30.25 34.94
N THR A 33 -36.98 -30.42 34.89
CA THR A 33 -36.14 -30.58 36.09
C THR A 33 -35.08 -29.50 36.11
N LEU A 34 -34.87 -28.93 37.30
CA LEU A 34 -33.71 -28.09 37.59
C LEU A 34 -32.95 -28.76 38.72
N SER A 35 -31.65 -28.96 38.55
CA SER A 35 -30.80 -29.50 39.61
C SER A 35 -29.61 -28.60 39.87
N ILE A 36 -29.24 -28.47 41.14
CA ILE A 36 -27.96 -27.87 41.55
C ILE A 36 -27.12 -28.96 42.18
N THR A 37 -25.90 -29.14 41.70
CA THR A 37 -24.87 -29.91 42.39
C THR A 37 -23.81 -28.95 42.90
N GLY A 38 -23.49 -29.02 44.19
CA GLY A 38 -22.46 -28.18 44.80
C GLY A 38 -22.29 -28.46 46.28
N ASN A 39 -21.37 -27.76 46.92
CA ASN A 39 -21.10 -27.90 48.35
C ASN A 39 -22.10 -27.08 49.17
N PHE A 40 -22.72 -27.70 50.18
CA PHE A 40 -23.63 -27.00 51.08
C PHE A 40 -23.21 -27.14 52.53
N GLU A 41 -23.21 -26.02 53.25
CA GLU A 41 -23.01 -25.95 54.70
C GLU A 41 -24.24 -25.30 55.34
N LYS A 42 -24.81 -25.94 56.37
CA LYS A 42 -26.05 -25.49 57.04
C LYS A 42 -27.22 -25.24 56.06
N GLY A 43 -27.20 -25.88 54.89
CA GLY A 43 -28.21 -25.75 53.84
C GLY A 43 -28.00 -24.57 52.89
N LEU A 44 -26.92 -23.81 53.01
CA LEU A 44 -26.53 -22.74 52.08
C LEU A 44 -25.43 -23.24 51.14
N LEU A 45 -25.49 -22.82 49.88
CA LEU A 45 -24.45 -23.11 48.88
C LEU A 45 -23.17 -22.35 49.27
N THR A 46 -22.07 -23.07 49.43
CA THR A 46 -20.78 -22.52 49.83
C THR A 46 -19.92 -22.19 48.62
N GLU A 47 -18.77 -21.58 48.88
CA GLU A 47 -17.76 -21.38 47.86
C GLU A 47 -17.28 -22.71 47.27
N GLY A 48 -17.10 -22.76 45.96
CA GLY A 48 -16.56 -23.93 45.28
C GLY A 48 -17.24 -24.26 43.94
N PRO A 49 -16.98 -25.46 43.40
CA PRO A 49 -17.59 -25.90 42.16
C PRO A 49 -19.11 -26.04 42.31
N VAL A 50 -19.83 -25.60 41.28
CA VAL A 50 -21.28 -25.71 41.17
C VAL A 50 -21.68 -26.08 39.75
N GLN A 51 -22.71 -26.89 39.64
CA GLN A 51 -23.38 -27.20 38.39
C GLN A 51 -24.87 -26.92 38.53
N PHE A 52 -25.42 -26.10 37.63
CA PHE A 52 -26.86 -25.93 37.43
C PHE A 52 -27.26 -26.64 36.14
N ASP A 53 -28.26 -27.51 36.21
CA ASP A 53 -28.73 -28.27 35.06
C ASP A 53 -30.24 -28.10 34.95
N TYR A 54 -30.69 -27.39 33.91
CA TYR A 54 -32.08 -27.19 33.55
C TYR A 54 -32.44 -28.01 32.31
N LYS A 55 -33.34 -28.98 32.48
CA LYS A 55 -33.80 -29.85 31.39
C LYS A 55 -35.27 -29.61 31.08
N THR A 56 -35.56 -29.59 29.78
CA THR A 56 -36.91 -29.66 29.22
C THR A 56 -36.93 -30.72 28.10
N ALA A 57 -38.11 -31.04 27.57
CA ALA A 57 -38.23 -32.01 26.47
C ALA A 57 -37.51 -31.56 25.17
N ALA A 58 -37.33 -30.24 24.98
CA ALA A 58 -36.76 -29.66 23.75
C ALA A 58 -35.36 -29.05 23.93
N HIS A 59 -35.00 -28.64 25.15
CA HIS A 59 -33.79 -27.88 25.43
C HIS A 59 -33.15 -28.26 26.77
N THR A 60 -31.82 -28.23 26.82
CA THR A 60 -31.03 -28.36 28.04
C THR A 60 -30.10 -27.16 28.17
N VAL A 61 -30.10 -26.53 29.35
CA VAL A 61 -29.14 -25.47 29.70
C VAL A 61 -28.35 -25.93 30.91
N LYS A 62 -27.02 -25.95 30.76
CA LYS A 62 -26.09 -26.37 31.80
C LYS A 62 -25.14 -25.22 32.13
N LEU A 63 -25.08 -24.81 33.39
CA LEU A 63 -24.05 -23.90 33.89
C LEU A 63 -23.09 -24.69 34.77
N GLU A 64 -21.80 -24.66 34.44
CA GLU A 64 -20.77 -25.38 35.21
C GLU A 64 -19.65 -24.42 35.55
N GLY A 65 -19.30 -24.28 36.84
CA GLY A 65 -18.31 -23.30 37.22
C GLY A 65 -18.03 -23.27 38.71
N LYS A 66 -17.53 -22.12 39.16
CA LYS A 66 -17.30 -21.80 40.56
C LYS A 66 -18.30 -20.75 41.02
N TYR A 67 -18.83 -20.93 42.22
CA TYR A 67 -19.70 -19.98 42.89
C TYR A 67 -18.99 -19.40 44.11
N SER A 68 -19.14 -18.10 44.33
CA SER A 68 -18.72 -17.43 45.57
C SER A 68 -19.92 -16.77 46.24
N PRO A 69 -20.34 -17.22 47.43
CA PRO A 69 -21.50 -16.68 48.12
C PRO A 69 -21.29 -15.27 48.67
N GLN A 70 -20.04 -14.83 48.89
CA GLN A 70 -19.74 -13.50 49.47
C GLN A 70 -20.24 -12.37 48.57
N ASN A 71 -19.98 -12.49 47.27
CA ASN A 71 -20.40 -11.53 46.25
C ASN A 71 -21.46 -12.11 45.30
N GLN A 72 -21.95 -13.31 45.61
CA GLN A 72 -22.93 -14.06 44.83
C GLN A 72 -22.50 -14.25 43.37
N THR A 73 -21.19 -14.33 43.15
CA THR A 73 -20.60 -14.39 41.82
C THR A 73 -20.53 -15.82 41.31
N PHE A 74 -20.73 -15.96 40.01
CA PHE A 74 -20.54 -17.19 39.27
C PHE A 74 -19.52 -16.94 38.16
N GLN A 75 -18.61 -17.89 37.97
CA GLN A 75 -17.68 -17.92 36.86
C GLN A 75 -17.59 -19.35 36.34
N GLY A 76 -17.89 -19.56 35.07
CA GLY A 76 -18.01 -20.90 34.53
C GLY A 76 -18.28 -20.92 33.04
N ARG A 77 -18.97 -21.97 32.59
CA ARG A 77 -19.36 -22.18 31.20
C ARG A 77 -20.84 -22.50 31.06
N ILE A 78 -21.42 -22.05 29.96
CA ILE A 78 -22.77 -22.41 29.51
C ILE A 78 -22.64 -23.52 28.46
N ASN A 79 -23.33 -24.65 28.69
CA ASN A 79 -23.35 -25.84 27.84
C ASN A 79 -21.95 -26.40 27.51
N GLY A 80 -20.93 -26.05 28.30
CA GLY A 80 -19.53 -26.41 28.06
C GLY A 80 -18.83 -25.60 26.96
N THR A 81 -19.56 -24.73 26.24
CA THR A 81 -19.08 -24.03 25.04
C THR A 81 -18.65 -22.60 25.31
N TYR A 82 -19.47 -21.82 26.01
CA TYR A 82 -19.26 -20.40 26.20
C TYR A 82 -18.81 -20.11 27.62
N ASP A 83 -17.71 -19.39 27.78
CA ASP A 83 -17.34 -18.89 29.10
C ASP A 83 -18.39 -17.86 29.54
N CYS A 84 -18.66 -17.78 30.83
CA CYS A 84 -19.60 -16.82 31.38
C CYS A 84 -19.23 -16.43 32.80
N TYR A 85 -19.61 -15.21 33.17
CA TYR A 85 -19.41 -14.70 34.52
C TYR A 85 -20.53 -13.74 34.89
N GLY A 86 -20.81 -13.62 36.18
CA GLY A 86 -21.82 -12.67 36.65
C GLY A 86 -22.29 -13.03 38.05
N THR A 87 -23.58 -12.84 38.31
CA THR A 87 -24.18 -13.03 39.64
C THR A 87 -25.36 -13.97 39.60
N ILE A 88 -25.42 -14.89 40.55
CA ILE A 88 -26.56 -15.78 40.79
C ILE A 88 -26.99 -15.62 42.25
N TYR A 89 -28.16 -15.08 42.45
CA TYR A 89 -28.65 -14.68 43.76
C TYR A 89 -30.13 -14.95 43.94
N THR A 90 -30.62 -14.77 45.16
CA THR A 90 -32.05 -14.89 45.45
C THR A 90 -32.73 -13.53 45.54
N THR A 91 -34.06 -13.47 45.45
CA THR A 91 -34.87 -12.22 45.49
C THR A 91 -34.65 -11.31 46.70
N ASN A 92 -33.99 -11.81 47.75
CA ASN A 92 -33.65 -11.05 48.96
C ASN A 92 -32.15 -10.74 49.06
N ASP A 93 -31.40 -10.83 47.94
CA ASP A 93 -29.93 -10.75 47.89
C ASP A 93 -29.25 -11.73 48.84
N LYS A 94 -29.87 -12.90 49.07
CA LYS A 94 -29.32 -13.97 49.91
C LYS A 94 -28.64 -15.02 49.04
N PRO A 95 -27.61 -15.70 49.56
CA PRO A 95 -27.03 -16.88 48.92
C PRO A 95 -28.07 -17.97 48.67
N ILE A 96 -27.81 -18.80 47.65
CA ILE A 96 -28.67 -19.93 47.30
C ILE A 96 -28.73 -20.93 48.45
N SER A 97 -29.93 -21.40 48.80
CA SER A 97 -30.12 -22.43 49.83
C SER A 97 -30.87 -23.64 49.29
N LYS A 98 -30.72 -24.80 49.96
CA LYS A 98 -31.50 -26.02 49.68
C LYS A 98 -33.01 -25.83 49.79
N LYS A 99 -33.44 -24.81 50.54
CA LYS A 99 -34.86 -24.51 50.83
C LYS A 99 -35.42 -23.40 49.94
N THR A 100 -34.55 -22.66 49.25
CA THR A 100 -34.94 -21.57 48.38
C THR A 100 -35.66 -22.16 47.17
N ALA A 101 -36.87 -21.66 46.87
CA ALA A 101 -37.56 -22.09 45.67
C ALA A 101 -36.82 -21.56 44.43
N ALA A 102 -36.70 -22.36 43.37
CA ALA A 102 -36.07 -21.92 42.12
C ALA A 102 -36.72 -20.67 41.47
N SER A 103 -37.97 -20.34 41.85
CA SER A 103 -38.65 -19.08 41.48
C SER A 103 -38.02 -17.83 42.10
N GLU A 104 -37.22 -17.99 43.15
CA GLU A 104 -36.61 -16.87 43.85
C GLU A 104 -35.22 -16.55 43.30
N TRP A 105 -34.78 -17.15 42.19
CA TRP A 105 -33.41 -16.95 41.70
C TRP A 105 -33.34 -15.90 40.59
N MET A 106 -32.37 -15.03 40.72
CA MET A 106 -31.96 -14.01 39.78
C MET A 106 -30.62 -14.43 39.18
N ILE A 107 -30.51 -14.35 37.86
CA ILE A 107 -29.30 -14.71 37.12
C ILE A 107 -28.93 -13.52 36.25
N LYS A 108 -27.72 -12.98 36.43
CA LYS A 108 -27.12 -12.04 35.50
C LYS A 108 -25.81 -12.64 35.00
N LEU A 109 -25.70 -12.85 33.70
CA LEU A 109 -24.51 -13.48 33.10
C LEU A 109 -24.03 -12.66 31.91
N HIS A 110 -22.75 -12.36 31.91
CA HIS A 110 -22.01 -11.90 30.74
C HIS A 110 -21.44 -13.12 30.03
N LEU A 111 -21.48 -13.10 28.71
CA LEU A 111 -20.84 -14.11 27.89
C LEU A 111 -19.40 -13.72 27.60
N GLY A 112 -18.53 -14.73 27.53
CA GLY A 112 -17.13 -14.57 27.21
C GLY A 112 -16.61 -15.78 26.47
N GLY A 113 -15.33 -15.70 26.11
CA GLY A 113 -14.64 -16.77 25.44
C GLY A 113 -13.22 -16.39 25.10
N THR A 114 -12.68 -17.05 24.09
CA THR A 114 -11.33 -16.79 23.58
C THR A 114 -11.37 -16.63 22.07
N ILE A 115 -10.78 -15.56 21.54
CA ILE A 115 -10.60 -15.32 20.11
C ILE A 115 -9.11 -15.09 19.88
N ASN A 116 -8.49 -15.84 18.97
CA ASN A 116 -7.04 -15.79 18.72
C ASN A 116 -6.18 -15.91 20.00
N GLY A 117 -6.60 -16.71 20.99
CA GLY A 117 -5.90 -16.84 22.27
C GLY A 117 -6.10 -15.66 23.24
N ALA A 118 -6.85 -14.63 22.85
CA ALA A 118 -7.14 -13.45 23.66
C ALA A 118 -8.48 -13.57 24.40
N LYS A 119 -8.53 -13.10 25.65
CA LYS A 119 -9.76 -13.07 26.46
C LYS A 119 -10.80 -12.20 25.75
N THR A 120 -11.99 -12.73 25.56
CA THR A 120 -13.11 -12.05 24.89
C THR A 120 -14.29 -11.94 25.84
N GLU A 121 -14.92 -10.77 25.86
CA GLU A 121 -16.17 -10.47 26.56
C GLU A 121 -17.17 -9.99 25.52
N PHE A 122 -18.26 -10.72 25.34
CA PHE A 122 -19.32 -10.29 24.43
C PHE A 122 -20.15 -9.19 25.10
N ASP A 123 -20.65 -8.25 24.29
CA ASP A 123 -21.54 -7.20 24.77
C ASP A 123 -22.92 -7.78 25.15
N ASP A 124 -23.25 -8.98 24.65
CA ASP A 124 -24.43 -9.73 25.04
C ASP A 124 -24.35 -10.18 26.49
N PHE A 125 -25.38 -9.81 27.25
CA PHE A 125 -25.56 -10.24 28.63
C PHE A 125 -26.99 -10.69 28.84
N PHE A 126 -27.15 -11.74 29.62
CA PHE A 126 -28.43 -12.20 30.11
C PHE A 126 -28.74 -11.51 31.44
N ILE A 127 -29.92 -10.91 31.56
CA ILE A 127 -30.50 -10.52 32.84
C ILE A 127 -31.81 -11.29 33.01
N GLY A 128 -31.84 -12.13 34.03
CA GLY A 128 -33.03 -12.81 34.50
C GLY A 128 -34.08 -11.82 34.99
N MET A 129 -35.34 -12.18 34.84
CA MET A 129 -36.46 -11.33 35.22
C MET A 129 -36.60 -11.20 36.73
N THR A 130 -37.05 -10.04 37.19
CA THR A 130 -37.38 -9.78 38.61
C THR A 130 -38.52 -10.67 39.11
N PRO A 131 -38.64 -10.93 40.41
CA PRO A 131 -39.75 -11.71 40.97
C PRO A 131 -41.15 -11.18 40.59
N GLN A 132 -41.32 -9.86 40.44
CA GLN A 132 -42.60 -9.28 39.98
C GLN A 132 -42.95 -9.70 38.54
N GLN A 133 -41.94 -9.97 37.71
CA GLN A 133 -42.09 -10.37 36.31
C GLN A 133 -42.20 -11.89 36.12
N VAL A 134 -41.57 -12.68 37.00
CA VAL A 134 -41.56 -14.16 36.93
C VAL A 134 -42.88 -14.77 37.42
N GLY A 135 -43.56 -14.11 38.36
CA GLY A 135 -44.78 -14.62 38.98
C GLY A 135 -44.56 -15.98 39.64
N ASN A 136 -45.56 -16.88 39.59
CA ASN A 136 -45.48 -18.20 40.23
C ASN A 136 -44.70 -19.26 39.43
N ASN A 137 -44.17 -18.93 38.25
CA ASN A 137 -43.56 -19.91 37.36
C ASN A 137 -42.06 -20.08 37.64
N LYS A 138 -41.74 -21.06 38.49
CA LYS A 138 -40.41 -21.43 38.98
C LYS A 138 -39.36 -21.78 37.90
N SER A 139 -39.75 -21.86 36.62
CA SER A 139 -38.86 -22.23 35.49
C SER A 139 -38.61 -21.09 34.50
N HIS A 140 -39.23 -19.92 34.70
CA HIS A 140 -39.26 -18.89 33.66
C HIS A 140 -37.87 -18.31 33.35
N VAL A 141 -37.06 -18.01 34.38
CA VAL A 141 -35.70 -17.48 34.21
C VAL A 141 -34.81 -18.44 33.42
N TRP A 142 -34.87 -19.73 33.73
CA TRP A 142 -34.09 -20.76 33.02
C TRP A 142 -34.56 -20.99 31.58
N ARG A 143 -35.87 -20.90 31.33
CA ARG A 143 -36.40 -20.92 29.97
C ARG A 143 -35.94 -19.71 29.16
N GLN A 144 -35.96 -18.52 29.76
CA GLN A 144 -35.46 -17.29 29.11
C GLN A 144 -33.96 -17.40 28.81
N LEU A 145 -33.17 -17.96 29.74
CA LEU A 145 -31.75 -18.22 29.50
C LEU A 145 -31.55 -19.18 28.32
N SER A 146 -32.36 -20.25 28.23
CA SER A 146 -32.35 -21.17 27.08
C SER A 146 -32.67 -20.47 25.76
N SER A 147 -33.71 -19.62 25.74
CA SER A 147 -34.09 -18.86 24.56
C SER A 147 -33.04 -17.81 24.17
N PHE A 148 -32.42 -17.15 25.16
CA PHE A 148 -31.31 -16.23 24.95
C PHE A 148 -30.12 -16.93 24.29
N MET A 149 -29.72 -18.11 24.79
CA MET A 149 -28.63 -18.87 24.18
C MET A 149 -28.96 -19.30 22.75
N GLN A 150 -30.19 -19.72 22.47
CA GLN A 150 -30.62 -20.03 21.12
C GLN A 150 -30.51 -18.82 20.19
N GLN A 151 -30.98 -17.65 20.62
CA GLN A 151 -30.87 -16.41 19.83
C GLN A 151 -29.42 -16.00 19.62
N PHE A 152 -28.58 -16.12 20.66
CA PHE A 152 -27.16 -15.84 20.58
C PHE A 152 -26.45 -16.74 19.57
N GLU A 153 -26.82 -18.02 19.49
CA GLU A 153 -26.26 -18.98 18.52
C GLU A 153 -26.81 -18.78 17.09
N GLU A 154 -28.07 -18.36 16.94
CA GLU A 154 -28.68 -18.03 15.65
C GLU A 154 -28.04 -16.79 15.03
N VAL A 155 -27.73 -15.78 15.86
CA VAL A 155 -27.06 -14.55 15.44
C VAL A 155 -25.56 -14.79 15.34
N LYS A 156 -25.06 -14.96 14.12
CA LYS A 156 -23.61 -15.20 13.89
C LYS A 156 -22.73 -13.97 14.09
N THR A 157 -23.26 -12.80 14.43
CA THR A 157 -22.47 -11.56 14.54
C THR A 157 -22.86 -10.79 15.79
N HIS A 158 -21.90 -10.58 16.67
CA HIS A 158 -22.07 -9.88 17.95
C HIS A 158 -21.01 -8.79 18.11
N ASN A 159 -21.22 -7.86 19.03
CA ASN A 159 -20.13 -6.98 19.45
C ASN A 159 -19.42 -7.61 20.64
N ALA A 160 -18.10 -7.44 20.69
CA ALA A 160 -17.29 -7.94 21.79
C ALA A 160 -16.12 -7.01 22.06
N THR A 161 -15.65 -7.10 23.30
CA THR A 161 -14.40 -6.54 23.78
C THR A 161 -13.36 -7.66 23.88
N ILE A 162 -12.22 -7.51 23.20
CA ILE A 162 -11.10 -8.47 23.21
C ILE A 162 -9.89 -7.84 23.89
N TYR A 163 -9.30 -8.55 24.84
CA TYR A 163 -8.13 -8.15 25.60
C TYR A 163 -6.92 -8.96 25.16
N PHE A 164 -6.01 -8.31 24.45
CA PHE A 164 -4.80 -8.95 23.93
C PHE A 164 -3.69 -9.02 24.97
N SER A 165 -2.78 -9.98 24.81
CA SER A 165 -1.65 -10.22 25.72
C SER A 165 -0.68 -9.05 25.82
N ASN A 166 -0.56 -8.25 24.75
CA ASN A 166 0.28 -7.05 24.72
C ASN A 166 -0.36 -5.84 25.41
N GLY A 167 -1.56 -5.98 25.98
CA GLY A 167 -2.32 -4.91 26.64
C GLY A 167 -3.21 -4.10 25.70
N ASN A 168 -3.21 -4.40 24.39
CA ASN A 168 -4.17 -3.78 23.47
C ASN A 168 -5.58 -4.29 23.72
N LYS A 169 -6.56 -3.47 23.38
CA LYS A 169 -7.98 -3.75 23.54
C LYS A 169 -8.73 -3.43 22.26
N TYR A 170 -9.46 -4.41 21.75
CA TYR A 170 -10.39 -4.25 20.64
C TYR A 170 -11.82 -4.20 21.15
N ILE A 171 -12.66 -3.36 20.54
CA ILE A 171 -14.09 -3.29 20.79
C ILE A 171 -14.78 -3.16 19.42
N GLY A 172 -15.63 -4.12 19.08
CA GLY A 172 -16.33 -4.09 17.81
C GLY A 172 -16.92 -5.44 17.42
N PRO A 173 -17.34 -5.60 16.16
CA PRO A 173 -18.02 -6.80 15.71
C PRO A 173 -17.10 -8.02 15.67
N VAL A 174 -17.62 -9.17 16.10
CA VAL A 174 -17.05 -10.51 15.97
C VAL A 174 -18.05 -11.41 15.26
N HIS A 175 -17.56 -12.34 14.45
CA HIS A 175 -18.36 -13.20 13.61
C HIS A 175 -18.05 -14.67 13.88
N TYR A 176 -19.09 -15.49 14.01
CA TYR A 176 -18.96 -16.94 14.17
C TYR A 176 -19.01 -17.64 12.81
N ASP A 177 -17.89 -18.26 12.43
CA ASP A 177 -17.72 -18.91 11.14
C ASP A 177 -16.68 -20.05 11.21
N ASP A 178 -16.88 -21.11 10.43
CA ASP A 178 -16.08 -22.36 10.50
C ASP A 178 -15.90 -22.91 11.93
N PHE A 179 -16.96 -22.90 12.74
CA PHE A 179 -16.95 -23.36 14.14
C PHE A 179 -16.06 -22.55 15.10
N HIS A 180 -15.62 -21.35 14.72
CA HIS A 180 -14.79 -20.50 15.56
C HIS A 180 -15.22 -19.03 15.48
N TRP A 181 -15.01 -18.29 16.57
CA TRP A 181 -15.19 -16.84 16.58
C TRP A 181 -14.00 -16.15 15.91
N LYS A 182 -14.29 -15.20 15.02
CA LYS A 182 -13.33 -14.41 14.25
C LYS A 182 -13.63 -12.92 14.44
N ILE A 183 -12.62 -12.08 14.40
CA ILE A 183 -12.81 -10.62 14.45
C ILE A 183 -13.30 -10.13 13.08
N GLY A 184 -14.38 -9.34 13.07
CA GLY A 184 -14.98 -8.80 11.85
C GLY A 184 -15.73 -9.83 10.99
N LYS A 185 -16.73 -9.36 10.22
CA LYS A 185 -17.54 -10.21 9.32
C LYS A 185 -16.91 -10.38 7.93
N TYR A 186 -16.32 -9.31 7.41
CA TYR A 186 -15.70 -9.25 6.10
C TYR A 186 -14.20 -9.04 6.30
N GLY A 187 -13.38 -9.83 5.62
CA GLY A 187 -11.95 -9.64 5.64
C GLY A 187 -11.36 -9.91 4.30
N CYS A 188 -10.28 -9.20 4.02
CA CYS A 188 -9.43 -9.41 2.86
C CYS A 188 -8.99 -10.88 2.86
N GLN A 189 -9.69 -11.72 2.10
CA GLN A 189 -9.32 -13.09 1.85
C GLN A 189 -8.20 -13.04 0.81
N GLU A 190 -6.99 -12.83 1.34
CA GLU A 190 -5.72 -12.98 0.64
C GLU A 190 -5.34 -11.89 -0.39
N TYR A 191 -4.02 -11.75 -0.53
CA TYR A 191 -3.29 -11.04 -1.57
C TYR A 191 -3.28 -9.50 -1.56
N LEU A 192 -2.24 -8.96 -0.92
CA LEU A 192 -1.61 -7.67 -1.25
C LEU A 192 -1.14 -7.56 -2.73
N SER A 193 -1.54 -8.46 -3.63
CA SER A 193 -0.99 -8.58 -4.99
C SER A 193 -1.99 -8.54 -6.13
N ILE A 194 -3.30 -8.33 -5.92
CA ILE A 194 -4.25 -8.25 -7.06
C ILE A 194 -5.20 -7.05 -6.90
N GLY A 195 -5.09 -6.11 -7.85
CA GLY A 195 -5.61 -4.75 -7.78
C GLY A 195 -7.10 -4.58 -8.06
N SER A 196 -7.97 -5.25 -7.30
CA SER A 196 -9.42 -5.09 -7.43
C SER A 196 -10.12 -5.19 -6.07
N TYR A 197 -9.78 -4.30 -5.14
CA TYR A 197 -10.39 -4.28 -3.80
C TYR A 197 -11.30 -3.06 -3.64
N ASN A 198 -12.55 -3.28 -3.22
CA ASN A 198 -13.45 -2.20 -2.85
C ASN A 198 -13.48 -2.05 -1.32
N ILE A 199 -12.56 -1.22 -0.83
CA ILE A 199 -12.35 -0.91 0.61
C ILE A 199 -13.67 -0.57 1.33
N SER A 200 -14.59 0.10 0.65
CA SER A 200 -15.87 0.54 1.24
C SER A 200 -16.83 -0.59 1.59
N LYS A 201 -16.77 -1.74 0.90
CA LYS A 201 -17.73 -2.85 1.10
C LYS A 201 -17.32 -3.82 2.20
N GLU A 202 -16.06 -3.79 2.62
CA GLU A 202 -15.49 -4.81 3.51
C GLU A 202 -14.93 -4.25 4.83
N SER A 203 -14.91 -2.92 4.97
CA SER A 203 -14.57 -2.30 6.24
C SER A 203 -15.69 -2.42 7.27
N PHE A 204 -15.31 -2.43 8.54
CA PHE A 204 -16.24 -2.41 9.66
C PHE A 204 -15.75 -1.42 10.73
N ASN A 205 -16.69 -0.87 11.49
CA ASN A 205 -16.38 0.12 12.51
C ASN A 205 -15.93 -0.55 13.81
N ILE A 206 -14.86 0.00 14.39
CA ILE A 206 -14.24 -0.52 15.60
C ILE A 206 -13.87 0.63 16.53
N LYS A 207 -13.64 0.29 17.79
CA LYS A 207 -12.77 1.04 18.69
C LYS A 207 -11.57 0.18 19.04
N TYR A 208 -10.38 0.76 18.98
CA TYR A 208 -9.14 0.08 19.34
C TYR A 208 -8.36 0.95 20.31
N LEU A 209 -7.85 0.36 21.38
CA LEU A 209 -7.02 1.02 22.38
C LEU A 209 -5.70 0.27 22.44
N TRP A 210 -4.60 0.98 22.20
CA TRP A 210 -3.26 0.44 22.36
C TRP A 210 -2.80 0.56 23.81
N ASN A 211 -1.89 -0.34 24.21
CA ASN A 211 -1.32 -0.37 25.55
C ASN A 211 -0.62 0.94 25.98
N ASN A 212 -0.17 1.76 25.02
CA ASN A 212 0.50 3.04 25.25
C ASN A 212 -0.48 4.20 25.47
N GLY A 213 -1.79 3.95 25.38
CA GLY A 213 -2.85 4.96 25.51
C GLY A 213 -3.32 5.58 24.20
N ASP A 214 -2.72 5.23 23.05
CA ASP A 214 -3.29 5.61 21.75
C ASP A 214 -4.67 4.95 21.60
N SER A 215 -5.63 5.63 20.98
CA SER A 215 -6.94 5.05 20.66
C SER A 215 -7.43 5.46 19.30
N PHE A 216 -8.19 4.57 18.67
CA PHE A 216 -8.77 4.73 17.35
C PHE A 216 -10.26 4.40 17.39
N GLU A 217 -11.05 5.18 16.67
CA GLU A 217 -12.47 4.91 16.43
C GLU A 217 -12.76 5.16 14.95
N GLY A 218 -13.19 4.13 14.23
CA GLY A 218 -13.48 4.24 12.81
C GLY A 218 -13.45 2.92 12.06
N ALA A 219 -13.30 3.02 10.76
CA ALA A 219 -13.27 1.88 9.85
C ALA A 219 -11.94 1.12 9.94
N ALA A 220 -12.05 -0.20 9.97
CA ALA A 220 -10.93 -1.11 9.93
C ALA A 220 -11.21 -2.29 8.99
N LEU A 221 -10.12 -2.91 8.52
CA LEU A 221 -10.14 -4.11 7.71
C LEU A 221 -9.64 -5.30 8.53
N ARG A 222 -10.16 -6.49 8.25
CA ARG A 222 -9.62 -7.72 8.82
C ARG A 222 -8.39 -8.15 8.03
N PHE A 223 -7.29 -8.47 8.73
CA PHE A 223 -6.00 -8.83 8.14
C PHE A 223 -5.51 -10.18 8.68
N ARG A 224 -5.52 -11.21 7.83
CA ARG A 224 -5.31 -12.61 8.24
C ARG A 224 -3.96 -12.88 8.91
N ASN A 225 -2.91 -12.13 8.55
CA ASN A 225 -1.54 -12.40 8.99
C ASN A 225 -1.13 -11.57 10.24
N ARG A 226 -2.10 -11.06 11.01
CA ARG A 226 -1.86 -10.36 12.28
C ARG A 226 -2.53 -11.08 13.44
N GLU A 227 -1.90 -11.06 14.61
CA GLU A 227 -2.44 -11.65 15.85
C GLU A 227 -3.79 -11.03 16.26
N ASP A 228 -3.89 -9.70 16.21
CA ASP A 228 -5.16 -9.00 16.40
C ASP A 228 -6.06 -8.98 15.17
N GLY A 229 -5.56 -9.43 14.03
CA GLY A 229 -6.36 -9.63 12.82
C GLY A 229 -6.96 -8.36 12.21
N ILE A 230 -6.49 -7.15 12.54
CA ILE A 230 -7.15 -5.88 12.19
C ILE A 230 -6.14 -4.85 11.65
N ILE A 231 -6.54 -4.03 10.67
CA ILE A 231 -5.83 -2.81 10.25
C ILE A 231 -6.79 -1.62 10.29
N PRO A 232 -6.57 -0.60 11.13
CA PRO A 232 -7.27 0.68 11.06
C PRO A 232 -7.01 1.36 9.71
N ILE A 233 -8.06 1.85 9.04
CA ILE A 233 -7.93 2.47 7.71
C ILE A 233 -8.37 3.93 7.67
N SER A 234 -9.46 4.29 8.35
CA SER A 234 -9.94 5.67 8.36
C SER A 234 -10.84 5.94 9.56
N GLY A 235 -10.70 7.12 10.18
CA GLY A 235 -11.49 7.48 11.35
C GLY A 235 -10.83 8.52 12.22
N LYS A 236 -11.06 8.40 13.53
CA LYS A 236 -10.54 9.31 14.55
C LYS A 236 -9.40 8.64 15.29
N MET A 237 -8.23 9.25 15.28
CA MET A 237 -7.06 8.81 16.05
C MET A 237 -6.83 9.78 17.21
N THR A 238 -6.68 9.25 18.41
CA THR A 238 -6.23 10.00 19.60
C THR A 238 -4.90 9.43 20.04
N TYR A 239 -3.86 10.25 20.00
CA TYR A 239 -2.52 9.85 20.40
C TYR A 239 -2.35 10.01 21.91
N ASN A 240 -1.39 9.28 22.48
CA ASN A 240 -1.08 9.25 23.91
C ASN A 240 -0.68 10.62 24.48
N ASN A 241 -0.19 11.53 23.64
CA ASN A 241 0.10 12.92 23.97
C ASN A 241 -1.14 13.83 23.97
N GLY A 242 -2.34 13.28 23.75
CA GLY A 242 -3.62 13.98 23.72
C GLY A 242 -3.98 14.61 22.37
N VAL A 243 -3.10 14.57 21.37
CA VAL A 243 -3.39 15.06 20.02
C VAL A 243 -4.49 14.21 19.40
N LYS A 244 -5.47 14.86 18.75
CA LYS A 244 -6.58 14.20 18.05
C LYS A 244 -6.56 14.52 16.57
N ASP A 245 -6.60 13.49 15.75
CA ASP A 245 -6.80 13.57 14.31
C ASP A 245 -8.20 13.06 13.98
N GLN A 246 -9.10 13.96 13.56
CA GLN A 246 -10.51 13.64 13.32
C GLN A 246 -10.75 12.95 11.97
N THR A 247 -9.77 13.03 11.06
CA THR A 247 -9.85 12.56 9.68
C THR A 247 -8.62 11.71 9.36
N TRP A 248 -8.17 10.92 10.33
CA TRP A 248 -7.01 10.07 10.18
C TRP A 248 -7.30 9.03 9.11
N GLU A 249 -6.38 8.87 8.16
CA GLU A 249 -6.49 7.91 7.07
C GLU A 249 -5.14 7.24 6.80
N LEU A 250 -5.15 5.93 6.58
CA LEU A 250 -3.98 5.15 6.23
C LEU A 250 -4.03 4.76 4.76
N SER A 251 -3.02 5.20 4.01
CA SER A 251 -2.85 4.77 2.62
C SER A 251 -2.54 3.28 2.53
N SER A 252 -3.09 2.59 1.53
CA SER A 252 -2.91 1.14 1.31
C SER A 252 -1.45 0.71 1.16
N LYS A 253 -0.59 1.55 0.57
CA LYS A 253 0.87 1.33 0.48
C LYS A 253 1.56 1.21 1.85
N HIS A 254 0.91 1.69 2.91
CA HIS A 254 1.44 1.73 4.26
C HIS A 254 0.87 0.64 5.18
N TYR A 255 -0.09 -0.17 4.74
CA TYR A 255 -0.71 -1.22 5.55
C TYR A 255 0.31 -2.20 6.16
N LYS A 256 1.37 -2.51 5.40
CA LYS A 256 2.46 -3.40 5.85
C LYS A 256 3.24 -2.88 7.06
N TYR A 257 3.20 -1.59 7.34
CA TYR A 257 3.93 -1.00 8.46
C TYR A 257 3.14 -1.07 9.77
N PHE A 258 1.83 -1.31 9.71
CA PHE A 258 0.98 -1.47 10.88
C PHE A 258 1.11 -2.91 11.41
N THR A 259 1.84 -3.08 12.51
CA THR A 259 2.03 -4.38 13.17
C THR A 259 1.31 -4.43 14.51
N PHE A 260 1.04 -5.63 15.02
CA PHE A 260 0.38 -5.84 16.30
C PHE A 260 1.07 -5.16 17.48
N ASN A 261 2.41 -5.06 17.44
CA ASN A 261 3.22 -4.48 18.51
C ASN A 261 3.60 -3.02 18.29
N LYS A 262 3.23 -2.42 17.14
CA LYS A 262 3.47 -1.01 16.86
C LYS A 262 2.22 -0.21 17.16
N ASN A 263 2.40 0.87 17.91
CA ASN A 263 1.34 1.83 18.17
C ASN A 263 1.31 2.93 17.09
N PRO A 264 0.17 3.62 16.92
CA PRO A 264 0.00 4.71 15.95
C PRO A 264 1.03 5.82 16.08
N SER A 265 1.44 6.18 17.30
CA SER A 265 2.47 7.19 17.55
C SER A 265 3.82 6.83 16.91
N GLN A 266 4.29 5.60 17.13
CA GLN A 266 5.51 5.08 16.49
C GLN A 266 5.38 5.01 14.96
N LEU A 267 4.22 4.56 14.48
CA LEU A 267 3.98 4.46 13.04
C LEU A 267 4.03 5.83 12.36
N LYS A 268 3.49 6.87 13.00
CA LYS A 268 3.49 8.24 12.47
C LYS A 268 4.91 8.73 12.21
N GLU A 269 5.82 8.54 13.15
CA GLU A 269 7.23 8.93 13.02
C GLU A 269 7.96 8.16 11.92
N GLU A 270 7.69 6.84 11.82
CA GLU A 270 8.27 5.99 10.78
C GLU A 270 7.78 6.38 9.38
N LEU A 271 6.47 6.68 9.23
CA LEU A 271 5.91 7.14 7.96
C LEU A 271 6.49 8.48 7.53
N ILE A 272 6.64 9.44 8.45
CA ILE A 272 7.32 10.71 8.18
C ILE A 272 8.75 10.46 7.67
N THR A 273 9.47 9.56 8.34
CA THR A 273 10.84 9.21 7.96
C THR A 273 10.92 8.58 6.57
N ILE A 274 9.98 7.69 6.23
CA ILE A 274 9.90 7.05 4.91
C ILE A 274 9.62 8.09 3.83
N GLU A 275 8.67 9.00 4.06
CA GLU A 275 8.33 10.06 3.11
C GLU A 275 9.49 11.03 2.87
N VAL A 276 10.21 11.42 3.93
CA VAL A 276 11.41 12.28 3.81
C VAL A 276 12.48 11.58 2.98
N LYS A 277 12.74 10.29 3.21
CA LYS A 277 13.69 9.50 2.41
C LYS A 277 13.27 9.37 0.95
N GLN A 278 11.98 9.20 0.67
CA GLN A 278 11.46 9.15 -0.71
C GLN A 278 11.65 10.48 -1.43
N ARG A 279 11.26 11.60 -0.81
CA ARG A 279 11.47 12.94 -1.38
C ARG A 279 12.94 13.25 -1.61
N ALA A 280 13.83 12.81 -0.73
CA ALA A 280 15.28 12.99 -0.90
C ALA A 280 15.81 12.23 -2.13
N LYS A 281 15.35 10.99 -2.34
CA LYS A 281 15.73 10.19 -3.51
C LYS A 281 15.20 10.81 -4.82
N GLU A 282 13.97 11.27 -4.83
CA GLU A 282 13.38 11.95 -5.99
C GLU A 282 14.14 13.23 -6.36
N LYS A 283 14.51 14.04 -5.36
CA LYS A 283 15.33 15.25 -5.56
C LYS A 283 16.72 14.90 -6.10
N ALA A 284 17.39 13.90 -5.55
CA ALA A 284 18.70 13.47 -6.03
C ALA A 284 18.64 12.96 -7.47
N TRP A 285 17.60 12.19 -7.82
CA TRP A 285 17.38 11.73 -9.19
C TRP A 285 17.12 12.89 -10.16
N GLN A 286 16.32 13.89 -9.77
CA GLN A 286 16.10 15.08 -10.59
C GLN A 286 17.38 15.89 -10.81
N GLN A 287 18.20 16.06 -9.77
CA GLN A 287 19.50 16.73 -9.88
C GLN A 287 20.45 15.98 -10.82
N GLU A 288 20.50 14.65 -10.74
CA GLU A 288 21.33 13.83 -11.63
C GLU A 288 20.89 13.94 -13.10
N GLN A 289 19.58 14.00 -13.38
CA GLN A 289 19.09 14.22 -14.74
C GLN A 289 19.43 15.61 -15.27
N GLU A 290 19.31 16.65 -14.45
CA GLU A 290 19.66 18.02 -14.83
C GLU A 290 21.16 18.16 -15.11
N GLU A 291 22.01 17.62 -14.24
CA GLU A 291 23.46 17.59 -14.47
C GLU A 291 23.82 16.83 -15.75
N ARG A 292 23.16 15.71 -16.01
CA ARG A 292 23.36 14.92 -17.23
C ARG A 292 22.98 15.72 -18.47
N TRP A 293 21.84 16.43 -18.43
CA TRP A 293 21.40 17.31 -19.51
C TRP A 293 22.41 18.44 -19.76
N GLN A 294 22.90 19.09 -18.71
CA GLN A 294 23.90 20.15 -18.83
C GLN A 294 25.24 19.65 -19.41
N ARG A 295 25.69 18.44 -19.02
CA ARG A 295 26.90 17.82 -19.60
C ARG A 295 26.74 17.52 -21.09
N ILE A 296 25.57 17.01 -21.50
CA ILE A 296 25.27 16.75 -22.91
C ILE A 296 25.27 18.07 -23.70
N LYS A 297 24.61 19.10 -23.17
CA LYS A 297 24.56 20.43 -23.79
C LYS A 297 25.96 21.05 -23.96
N ALA A 298 26.77 21.07 -22.90
CA ALA A 298 28.14 21.61 -22.95
C ALA A 298 29.03 20.86 -23.96
N ARG A 299 28.87 19.52 -24.06
CA ARG A 299 29.60 18.73 -25.06
C ARG A 299 29.15 19.07 -26.48
N ALA A 300 27.86 19.25 -26.71
CA ALA A 300 27.32 19.67 -28.00
C ALA A 300 27.87 21.04 -28.42
N ASP A 301 27.87 22.02 -27.50
CA ASP A 301 28.41 23.36 -27.76
C ASP A 301 29.93 23.32 -28.03
N SER A 302 30.69 22.52 -27.28
CA SER A 302 32.13 22.33 -27.52
C SER A 302 32.42 21.68 -28.87
N LEU A 303 31.59 20.74 -29.32
CA LEU A 303 31.74 20.10 -30.62
C LEU A 303 31.44 21.08 -31.76
N LYS A 304 30.39 21.90 -31.63
CA LYS A 304 30.09 22.97 -32.59
C LYS A 304 31.24 23.96 -32.72
N LEU A 305 31.80 24.41 -31.60
CA LEU A 305 32.92 25.35 -31.61
C LEU A 305 34.19 24.73 -32.22
N ALA A 306 34.44 23.43 -32.00
CA ALA A 306 35.55 22.71 -32.61
C ALA A 306 35.37 22.57 -34.13
N ASP A 307 34.15 22.24 -34.59
CA ASP A 307 33.82 22.16 -36.01
C ASP A 307 33.97 23.51 -36.71
N GLU A 308 33.47 24.61 -36.11
CA GLU A 308 33.64 25.96 -36.64
C GLU A 308 35.12 26.38 -36.75
N LYS A 309 35.93 26.08 -35.73
CA LYS A 309 37.38 26.33 -35.77
C LYS A 309 38.07 25.50 -36.85
N GLN A 310 37.70 24.23 -36.98
CA GLN A 310 38.26 23.34 -38.00
C GLN A 310 37.88 23.80 -39.42
N LYS A 311 36.64 24.24 -39.63
CA LYS A 311 36.19 24.86 -40.89
C LYS A 311 37.00 26.11 -41.21
N HIS A 312 37.11 27.04 -40.27
CA HIS A 312 37.88 28.27 -40.48
C HIS A 312 39.37 28.00 -40.74
N GLN A 313 39.99 27.04 -40.03
CA GLN A 313 41.38 26.65 -40.27
C GLN A 313 41.55 25.98 -41.65
N THR A 314 40.61 25.12 -42.05
CA THR A 314 40.63 24.46 -43.36
C THR A 314 40.45 25.46 -44.48
N GLU A 315 39.54 26.43 -44.32
CA GLU A 315 39.30 27.51 -45.27
C GLU A 315 40.52 28.42 -45.43
N GLU A 316 41.17 28.80 -44.32
CA GLU A 316 42.38 29.61 -44.36
C GLU A 316 43.56 28.84 -44.97
N GLN A 317 43.73 27.55 -44.64
CA GLN A 317 44.75 26.70 -45.28
C GLN A 317 44.51 26.56 -46.79
N LYS A 318 43.27 26.37 -47.23
CA LYS A 318 42.90 26.34 -48.65
C LYS A 318 43.25 27.66 -49.34
N LYS A 319 42.89 28.79 -48.73
CA LYS A 319 43.24 30.13 -49.23
C LYS A 319 44.75 30.32 -49.38
N GLN A 320 45.52 29.95 -48.35
CA GLN A 320 46.98 30.05 -48.38
C GLN A 320 47.61 29.12 -49.43
N ALA A 321 47.06 27.91 -49.63
CA ALA A 321 47.52 26.98 -50.66
C ALA A 321 47.34 27.55 -52.07
N PHE A 322 46.17 28.16 -52.36
CA PHE A 322 45.93 28.83 -53.64
C PHE A 322 46.83 30.05 -53.84
N ILE A 323 47.05 30.86 -52.81
CA ILE A 323 47.97 32.02 -52.85
C ILE A 323 49.41 31.55 -53.11
N ARG A 324 49.88 30.48 -52.47
CA ARG A 324 51.22 29.93 -52.69
C ARG A 324 51.41 29.38 -54.10
N LYS A 325 50.37 28.77 -54.69
CA LYS A 325 50.42 28.13 -56.02
C LYS A 325 50.28 29.13 -57.17
N TYR A 326 49.44 30.17 -57.02
CA TYR A 326 49.06 31.08 -58.11
C TYR A 326 49.37 32.56 -57.85
N GLY A 327 50.01 32.88 -56.73
CA GLY A 327 50.36 34.25 -56.32
C GLY A 327 49.18 35.01 -55.70
N GLN A 328 49.47 36.16 -55.07
CA GLN A 328 48.49 36.95 -54.30
C GLN A 328 47.24 37.33 -55.11
N ARG A 329 47.43 37.76 -56.38
CA ARG A 329 46.35 38.25 -57.24
C ARG A 329 45.43 37.11 -57.71
N TYR A 330 45.96 36.13 -58.45
CA TYR A 330 45.14 35.05 -59.00
C TYR A 330 44.74 34.00 -57.94
N GLY A 331 45.60 33.69 -56.97
CA GLY A 331 45.27 32.76 -55.89
C GLY A 331 44.11 33.23 -55.01
N SER A 332 44.00 34.53 -54.73
CA SER A 332 42.85 35.10 -54.03
C SER A 332 41.57 35.01 -54.87
N LEU A 333 41.64 35.30 -56.18
CA LEU A 333 40.48 35.23 -57.07
C LEU A 333 39.96 33.79 -57.23
N ILE A 334 40.87 32.82 -57.38
CA ILE A 334 40.54 31.39 -57.48
C ILE A 334 39.86 30.90 -56.19
N TYR A 335 40.37 31.28 -55.02
CA TYR A 335 39.74 30.93 -53.73
C TYR A 335 38.31 31.49 -53.60
N HIS A 336 38.05 32.70 -54.10
CA HIS A 336 36.69 33.28 -54.11
C HIS A 336 35.82 32.79 -55.29
N GLY A 337 36.30 31.80 -56.04
CA GLY A 337 35.61 31.23 -57.20
C GLY A 337 35.34 32.27 -58.30
N LYS A 338 36.28 33.19 -58.52
CA LYS A 338 36.20 34.24 -59.54
C LYS A 338 37.28 34.01 -60.59
N LEU A 339 36.89 34.12 -61.86
CA LEU A 339 37.80 34.06 -63.00
C LEU A 339 38.05 35.47 -63.54
N GLU A 340 39.30 35.74 -63.93
CA GLU A 340 39.74 37.01 -64.53
C GLU A 340 40.49 36.72 -65.84
N LEU A 341 40.42 37.64 -66.79
CA LEU A 341 41.15 37.55 -68.05
C LEU A 341 42.67 37.44 -67.79
N GLY A 342 43.34 36.58 -68.56
CA GLY A 342 44.76 36.28 -68.41
C GLY A 342 45.09 35.08 -67.52
N MET A 343 44.10 34.49 -66.83
CA MET A 343 44.26 33.22 -66.11
C MET A 343 44.53 32.06 -67.07
N THR A 344 45.30 31.05 -66.64
CA THR A 344 45.57 29.85 -67.46
C THR A 344 44.40 28.86 -67.41
N GLN A 345 44.36 27.93 -68.35
CA GLN A 345 43.38 26.82 -68.34
C GLN A 345 43.39 26.06 -67.00
N GLN A 346 44.57 25.80 -66.43
CA GLN A 346 44.72 25.13 -65.14
C GLN A 346 44.14 25.95 -63.98
N MET A 347 44.34 27.27 -63.98
CA MET A 347 43.74 28.14 -62.96
C MET A 347 42.21 28.15 -63.05
N CYS A 348 41.66 28.08 -64.27
CA CYS A 348 40.22 28.03 -64.46
C CYS A 348 39.63 26.69 -63.98
N GLN A 349 40.31 25.58 -64.21
CA GLN A 349 39.90 24.24 -63.74
C GLN A 349 39.85 24.10 -62.21
N GLU A 350 40.52 24.97 -61.46
CA GLU A 350 40.43 24.98 -59.98
C GLU A 350 39.14 25.65 -59.48
N VAL A 351 38.46 26.43 -60.34
CA VAL A 351 37.22 27.16 -60.01
C VAL A 351 35.98 26.51 -60.63
N ILE A 352 36.12 25.90 -61.80
CA ILE A 352 35.02 25.27 -62.54
C ILE A 352 35.23 23.77 -62.68
N ASP A 353 34.16 23.00 -62.52
CA ASP A 353 34.19 21.58 -62.88
C ASP A 353 34.16 21.44 -64.40
N ILE A 354 35.33 21.20 -64.98
CA ILE A 354 35.50 21.01 -66.43
C ILE A 354 34.60 19.91 -67.00
N LYS A 355 34.18 18.93 -66.18
CA LYS A 355 33.31 17.84 -66.64
C LYS A 355 31.88 18.32 -66.94
N SER A 356 31.48 19.47 -66.41
CA SER A 356 30.19 20.10 -66.70
C SER A 356 30.25 21.02 -67.93
N TYR A 357 31.36 21.05 -68.67
CA TYR A 357 31.54 21.88 -69.87
C TYR A 357 31.84 21.03 -71.11
N ASP A 358 31.36 21.50 -72.26
CA ASP A 358 31.72 21.01 -73.58
C ASP A 358 32.91 21.80 -74.12
N ILE A 359 33.96 21.09 -74.53
CA ILE A 359 35.24 21.68 -74.95
C ILE A 359 35.34 21.63 -76.47
N GLY A 360 35.27 22.79 -77.12
CA GLY A 360 35.58 22.97 -78.53
C GLY A 360 37.00 23.48 -78.74
N LYS A 361 37.76 22.87 -79.66
CA LYS A 361 39.11 23.33 -80.04
C LYS A 361 39.12 23.76 -81.51
N SER A 362 39.70 24.91 -81.79
CA SER A 362 39.84 25.42 -83.15
C SER A 362 41.17 26.16 -83.34
N MET A 363 41.64 26.24 -84.58
CA MET A 363 42.77 27.08 -84.97
C MET A 363 42.25 28.29 -85.71
N ARG A 364 42.52 29.50 -85.22
CA ARG A 364 42.14 30.76 -85.88
C ARG A 364 43.37 31.65 -86.01
N SER A 365 43.73 32.00 -87.25
CA SER A 365 44.83 32.92 -87.56
C SER A 365 46.17 32.57 -86.86
N GLY A 366 46.53 31.28 -86.85
CA GLY A 366 47.78 30.80 -86.23
C GLY A 366 47.74 30.61 -84.71
N HIS A 367 46.69 31.07 -84.04
CA HIS A 367 46.50 30.90 -82.59
C HIS A 367 45.57 29.72 -82.27
N ARG A 368 45.85 29.02 -81.17
CA ARG A 368 45.01 27.92 -80.69
C ARG A 368 43.90 28.49 -79.81
N VAL A 369 42.65 28.37 -80.27
CA VAL A 369 41.47 28.84 -79.55
C VAL A 369 40.69 27.65 -78.99
N GLU A 370 40.45 27.67 -77.68
CA GLU A 370 39.70 26.62 -76.98
C GLU A 370 38.52 27.25 -76.24
N THR A 371 37.30 26.79 -76.54
CA THR A 371 36.05 27.32 -75.96
C THR A 371 35.42 26.27 -75.09
N TRP A 372 35.14 26.60 -73.83
CA TRP A 372 34.42 25.74 -72.90
C TRP A 372 33.02 26.31 -72.72
N THR A 373 32.00 25.55 -73.10
CA THR A 373 30.59 25.94 -73.00
C THR A 373 29.92 25.11 -71.93
N PHE A 374 29.27 25.77 -70.97
CA PHE A 374 28.60 25.09 -69.88
C PHE A 374 27.44 24.19 -70.39
N ASN A 375 27.41 22.95 -69.93
CA ASN A 375 26.40 21.96 -70.28
C ASN A 375 25.62 21.56 -69.03
N LYS A 376 24.36 22.01 -68.97
CA LYS A 376 23.46 21.77 -67.84
C LYS A 376 23.18 20.29 -67.60
N ASP A 377 22.97 19.52 -68.66
CA ASP A 377 22.63 18.10 -68.56
C ASP A 377 23.80 17.29 -67.97
N LYS A 378 25.05 17.68 -68.26
CA LYS A 378 26.25 17.09 -67.65
C LYS A 378 26.38 17.44 -66.16
N GLN A 379 25.99 18.65 -65.76
CA GLN A 379 25.96 19.04 -64.36
C GLN A 379 24.88 18.25 -63.59
N ASP A 380 23.67 18.19 -64.13
CA ASP A 380 22.52 17.54 -63.49
C ASP A 380 22.76 16.02 -63.31
N MET A 381 23.41 15.37 -64.29
CA MET A 381 23.80 13.96 -64.19
C MET A 381 24.85 13.70 -63.09
N GLN A 382 25.75 14.64 -62.84
CA GLN A 382 26.76 14.55 -61.76
C GLN A 382 26.15 14.79 -60.39
N VAL A 383 25.24 15.76 -60.28
CA VAL A 383 24.49 16.02 -59.04
C VAL A 383 23.65 14.78 -58.67
N ALA A 384 22.99 14.16 -59.65
CA ALA A 384 22.23 12.93 -59.44
C ALA A 384 23.11 11.72 -59.03
N ALA A 385 24.32 11.61 -59.58
CA ALA A 385 25.28 10.55 -59.21
C ALA A 385 25.93 10.77 -57.83
N ALA A 386 26.10 12.02 -57.39
CA ALA A 386 26.61 12.33 -56.05
C ALA A 386 25.56 12.09 -54.94
N MET A 387 24.27 12.36 -55.24
CA MET A 387 23.16 12.12 -54.33
C MET A 387 22.94 10.61 -54.03
N THR A 388 23.26 9.72 -54.96
CA THR A 388 23.12 8.26 -54.78
C THR A 388 24.28 7.61 -54.02
N GLN A 389 25.37 8.33 -53.73
CA GLN A 389 26.55 7.82 -53.01
C GLN A 389 26.59 8.18 -51.52
N LEU A 390 25.66 8.99 -51.01
CA LEU A 390 25.58 9.30 -49.59
C LEU A 390 25.04 8.08 -48.82
N SER A 391 25.83 7.57 -47.88
CA SER A 391 25.46 6.43 -47.05
C SER A 391 24.51 6.82 -45.90
N GLY A 392 23.71 5.88 -45.41
CA GLY A 392 22.68 6.13 -44.38
C GLY A 392 23.20 6.68 -43.04
N GLU A 393 24.48 6.48 -42.72
CA GLU A 393 25.12 7.03 -41.52
C GLU A 393 25.55 8.50 -41.71
N GLU A 394 26.01 8.86 -42.91
CA GLU A 394 26.33 10.25 -43.25
C GLU A 394 25.06 11.10 -43.27
N ALA A 395 23.94 10.57 -43.75
CA ALA A 395 22.63 11.26 -43.73
C ALA A 395 22.10 11.48 -42.30
N MET A 396 22.41 10.60 -41.35
CA MET A 396 21.95 10.71 -39.96
C MET A 396 22.81 11.69 -39.16
N ALA A 397 24.13 11.73 -39.42
CA ALA A 397 25.02 12.77 -38.90
C ALA A 397 24.70 14.14 -39.52
N LEU A 398 24.37 14.17 -40.81
CA LEU A 398 23.94 15.35 -41.53
C LEU A 398 22.58 15.85 -41.02
N ALA A 399 21.59 15.00 -40.75
CA ALA A 399 20.29 15.41 -40.19
C ALA A 399 20.40 15.98 -38.76
N LEU A 400 21.36 15.48 -37.96
CA LEU A 400 21.64 16.02 -36.63
C LEU A 400 22.36 17.38 -36.69
N LEU A 401 23.17 17.62 -37.73
CA LEU A 401 23.84 18.90 -38.01
C LEU A 401 22.96 19.89 -38.81
N MET A 402 22.03 19.39 -39.63
CA MET A 402 21.15 20.11 -40.56
C MET A 402 19.74 20.33 -40.01
N GLY A 403 19.56 20.45 -38.70
CA GLY A 403 18.44 21.22 -38.16
C GLY A 403 18.45 22.72 -38.57
N PHE A 404 19.21 23.10 -39.61
CA PHE A 404 19.53 24.46 -40.05
C PHE A 404 19.78 24.64 -41.57
N ALA A 405 19.56 23.65 -42.44
CA ALA A 405 20.01 23.74 -43.85
C ALA A 405 18.90 24.10 -44.86
N ASP A 406 18.39 25.32 -44.80
CA ASP A 406 17.88 26.03 -45.99
C ASP A 406 19.06 26.33 -46.94
N SER A 407 19.70 25.34 -47.58
CA SER A 407 20.80 25.68 -48.50
C SER A 407 21.23 24.62 -49.51
N VAL A 408 20.37 23.71 -49.97
CA VAL A 408 20.64 23.03 -51.25
C VAL A 408 20.06 23.90 -52.38
N GLY A 409 20.62 25.10 -52.48
CA GLY A 409 20.34 26.04 -53.55
C GLY A 409 21.01 25.55 -54.82
N ALA A 410 20.21 25.09 -55.78
CA ALA A 410 20.63 24.91 -57.16
C ALA A 410 21.07 26.27 -57.72
N SER A 411 22.37 26.56 -57.66
CA SER A 411 22.93 27.80 -58.19
C SER A 411 22.97 27.74 -59.71
N THR A 412 22.47 28.79 -60.36
CA THR A 412 22.72 29.11 -61.77
C THR A 412 24.22 29.14 -62.09
N PRO A 413 24.67 28.69 -63.28
CA PRO A 413 26.08 28.67 -63.62
C PRO A 413 26.63 30.10 -63.66
N LYS A 414 27.70 30.34 -62.89
CA LYS A 414 28.33 31.67 -62.76
C LYS A 414 29.09 32.10 -64.02
N TYR A 415 29.50 31.15 -64.86
CA TYR A 415 30.18 31.38 -66.14
C TYR A 415 29.60 30.39 -67.16
N SER A 416 29.08 30.90 -68.27
CA SER A 416 28.39 30.10 -69.28
C SER A 416 29.31 29.72 -70.44
N VAL A 417 30.24 30.62 -70.82
CA VAL A 417 31.22 30.38 -71.87
C VAL A 417 32.57 30.95 -71.48
N LEU A 418 33.63 30.15 -71.62
CA LEU A 418 35.01 30.54 -71.39
C LEU A 418 35.81 30.34 -72.68
N VAL A 419 36.51 31.37 -73.14
CA VAL A 419 37.33 31.31 -74.35
C VAL A 419 38.79 31.50 -73.97
N PHE A 420 39.63 30.56 -74.41
CA PHE A 420 41.06 30.56 -74.22
C PHE A 420 41.77 30.77 -75.56
N THR A 421 42.77 31.63 -75.59
CA THR A 421 43.68 31.81 -76.74
C THR A 421 45.09 31.53 -76.26
N ASP A 422 45.77 30.58 -76.91
CA ASP A 422 47.11 30.10 -76.54
C ASP A 422 47.25 29.75 -75.05
N GLY A 423 46.20 29.13 -74.50
CA GLY A 423 46.17 28.63 -73.13
C GLY A 423 45.85 29.66 -72.04
N LYS A 424 45.57 30.91 -72.40
CA LYS A 424 45.12 31.97 -71.47
C LYS A 424 43.68 32.38 -71.73
N LEU A 425 42.94 32.67 -70.67
CA LEU A 425 41.54 33.10 -70.74
C LEU A 425 41.47 34.51 -71.35
N THR A 426 40.81 34.63 -72.49
CA THR A 426 40.68 35.88 -73.26
C THR A 426 39.25 36.40 -73.32
N SER A 427 38.25 35.57 -73.01
CA SER A 427 36.86 36.01 -72.83
C SER A 427 36.10 35.12 -71.85
N LEU A 428 35.15 35.72 -71.13
CA LEU A 428 34.25 35.04 -70.20
C LEU A 428 32.85 35.66 -70.33
N TYR A 429 31.82 34.82 -70.45
CA TYR A 429 30.41 35.22 -70.67
C TYR A 429 29.46 34.57 -69.70
#